data_AF-A0A8T0FLN5-F1
#
_entry.id   AF-A0A8T0FLN5-F1
#
_cell.length_a   1.000
_cell.length_b   1.000
_cell.length_c   1.000
_cell.angle_alpha   90.00
_cell.angle_beta   90.00
_cell.angle_gamma   90.00
#
_symmetry.space_group_name_H-M   'P 1'
#
loop_
_entity.id
_entity.type
_entity.pdbx_description
1 polymer ?
#
loop_
_entity_poly.entity_id
_entity_poly.type
_entity_poly.pdbx_seq_one_letter_code
_entity_poly.pdbx_strand_id
1 'polypeptide(L)'
;MAVITQDMVDMENIDDAIQIITDKILTAADTAIPKSSGKIPKLRKPWWNNDFEIAEKKQAKAWNRFRCYSTTDNFIVFKKLKHILD
;
A
#
# COMPACT_ATOMS: atom_id res chain seq x y z
N MET A 1 19.06 -18.62 12.31
CA MET A 1 19.45 -17.42 13.08
C MET A 1 20.92 -17.17 12.80
N ALA A 2 21.28 -16.00 12.26
CA ALA A 2 22.69 -15.63 12.12
C ALA A 2 23.22 -15.25 13.51
N VAL A 3 24.18 -16.01 14.04
CA VAL A 3 24.83 -15.74 15.33
C VAL A 3 26.25 -15.26 15.04
N ILE A 4 26.65 -14.17 15.70
CA ILE A 4 28.03 -13.68 15.69
C ILE A 4 28.75 -14.39 16.85
N THR A 5 29.84 -15.07 16.56
CA THR A 5 30.65 -15.78 17.56
C THR A 5 31.94 -15.01 17.86
N GLN A 6 32.53 -15.25 19.04
CA GLN A 6 33.75 -14.57 19.49
C GLN A 6 34.92 -14.79 18.50
N ASP A 7 34.99 -15.98 17.91
CA ASP A 7 35.98 -16.37 16.92
C ASP A 7 35.96 -15.50 15.63
N MET A 8 34.83 -14.82 15.35
CA MET A 8 34.72 -13.89 14.23
C MET A 8 35.37 -12.53 14.51
N VAL A 9 35.61 -12.21 15.78
CA VAL A 9 36.21 -10.94 16.24
C VAL A 9 37.68 -11.13 16.58
N ASP A 10 38.07 -12.34 17.01
CA ASP A 10 39.42 -12.68 17.44
C ASP A 10 40.37 -13.05 16.26
N MET A 11 40.13 -12.51 15.06
CA MET A 11 40.99 -12.76 13.90
C MET A 11 42.28 -11.93 13.93
N GLU A 12 43.38 -12.50 13.42
CA GLU A 12 44.67 -11.79 13.33
C GLU A 12 44.61 -10.55 12.44
N ASN A 13 43.73 -10.57 11.43
CA ASN A 13 43.51 -9.45 10.52
C ASN A 13 42.14 -8.80 10.80
N ILE A 14 42.19 -7.52 11.18
CA ILE A 14 41.00 -6.72 11.52
C ILE A 14 40.10 -6.53 10.30
N ASP A 15 40.67 -6.37 9.10
CA ASP A 15 39.89 -6.12 7.88
C ASP A 15 39.02 -7.35 7.53
N ASP A 16 39.55 -8.55 7.74
CA ASP A 16 38.85 -9.81 7.49
C ASP A 16 37.71 -10.01 8.50
N ALA A 17 37.94 -9.66 9.78
CA ALA A 17 36.90 -9.68 10.81
C ALA A 17 35.73 -8.74 10.46
N ILE A 18 36.02 -7.51 10.02
CA ILE A 18 35.01 -6.53 9.62
C ILE A 18 34.17 -7.05 8.45
N GLN A 19 34.81 -7.63 7.43
CA GLN A 19 34.12 -8.15 6.26
C GLN A 19 33.14 -9.27 6.64
N ILE A 20 33.58 -10.21 7.47
CA ILE A 20 32.79 -11.36 7.92
C ILE A 20 31.58 -10.91 8.75
N ILE A 21 31.76 -9.96 9.66
CA ILE A 21 30.67 -9.42 10.47
C ILE A 21 29.65 -8.69 9.57
N THR A 22 30.13 -7.90 8.62
CA THR A 22 29.29 -7.13 7.70
C THR A 22 28.42 -8.06 6.85
N ASP A 23 29.02 -9.09 6.25
CA ASP A 23 28.29 -10.08 5.44
C ASP A 23 27.27 -10.86 6.27
N LYS A 24 27.60 -11.14 7.54
CA LYS A 24 26.70 -11.83 8.46
C LYS A 24 25.47 -10.98 8.78
N ILE A 25 25.64 -9.69 9.03
CA ILE A 25 24.56 -8.74 9.29
C ILE A 25 23.66 -8.60 8.04
N LEU A 26 24.26 -8.45 6.86
CA LEU A 26 23.52 -8.35 5.60
C LEU A 26 22.66 -9.59 5.34
N THR A 27 23.25 -10.78 5.54
CA THR A 27 22.52 -12.05 5.37
C THR A 27 21.40 -12.20 6.40
N ALA A 28 21.63 -11.76 7.65
CA ALA A 28 20.61 -11.75 8.69
C ALA A 28 19.44 -10.81 8.33
N ALA A 29 19.75 -9.62 7.84
CA ALA A 29 18.76 -8.64 7.41
C ALA A 29 17.93 -9.16 6.22
N ASP A 30 18.59 -9.74 5.22
CA ASP A 30 17.93 -10.30 4.03
C ASP A 30 17.00 -11.48 4.35
N THR A 31 17.32 -12.24 5.39
CA THR A 31 16.47 -13.36 5.85
C THR A 31 15.35 -12.92 6.79
N ALA A 32 15.58 -11.90 7.61
CA ALA A 32 14.58 -11.38 8.56
C ALA A 32 13.56 -10.44 7.92
N ILE A 33 13.99 -9.63 6.96
CA ILE A 33 13.14 -8.66 6.25
C ILE A 33 12.80 -9.27 4.89
N PRO A 34 11.59 -9.84 4.70
CA PRO A 34 11.20 -10.31 3.39
C PRO A 34 11.20 -9.12 2.43
N LYS A 35 12.02 -9.19 1.37
CA LYS A 35 12.01 -8.19 0.30
C LYS A 35 10.61 -8.20 -0.30
N SER A 36 9.83 -7.15 0.00
CA SER A 36 8.47 -7.06 -0.51
C SER A 36 8.55 -7.04 -2.03
N SER A 37 8.01 -8.06 -2.70
CA SER A 37 7.81 -7.98 -4.15
C SER A 37 6.97 -6.72 -4.37
N GLY A 38 7.42 -5.78 -5.19
CA GLY A 38 6.75 -4.47 -5.38
C GLY A 38 5.29 -4.55 -5.87
N LYS A 39 4.76 -5.76 -6.06
CA LYS A 39 3.35 -6.05 -6.26
C LYS A 39 2.62 -6.06 -4.92
N ILE A 40 2.39 -4.88 -4.36
CA ILE A 40 1.42 -4.71 -3.28
C ILE A 40 0.04 -5.04 -3.87
N PRO A 41 -0.66 -6.10 -3.42
CA PRO A 41 -2.02 -6.34 -3.88
C PRO A 41 -2.88 -5.13 -3.50
N LYS A 42 -3.79 -4.70 -4.39
CA LYS A 42 -4.75 -3.65 -4.05
C LYS A 42 -5.58 -4.12 -2.85
N LEU A 43 -5.22 -3.67 -1.66
CA LEU A 43 -6.00 -3.89 -0.45
C LEU A 43 -7.38 -3.28 -0.70
N ARG A 44 -8.41 -4.11 -0.81
CA ARG A 44 -9.79 -3.62 -0.81
C ARG A 44 -10.00 -2.95 0.54
N LYS A 45 -10.31 -1.66 0.52
CA LYS A 45 -10.65 -0.90 1.74
C LYS A 45 -11.75 -1.68 2.48
N PRO A 46 -11.58 -2.08 3.75
CA PRO A 46 -12.56 -2.92 4.46
C PRO A 46 -13.95 -2.28 4.61
N TRP A 47 -14.04 -0.96 4.50
CA TRP A 47 -15.28 -0.19 4.50
C TRP A 47 -15.93 -0.02 3.12
N TRP A 48 -15.36 -0.64 2.08
CA TRP A 48 -15.92 -0.65 0.73
C TRP A 48 -17.05 -1.68 0.65
N ASN A 49 -18.19 -1.35 1.25
CA ASN A 49 -19.40 -2.15 1.20
C ASN A 49 -20.07 -2.02 -0.18
N ASN A 50 -20.86 -3.03 -0.58
CA ASN A 50 -21.65 -2.99 -1.81
C ASN A 50 -22.52 -1.72 -1.90
N ASP A 51 -22.97 -1.19 -0.76
CA ASP A 51 -23.76 0.05 -0.69
C ASP A 51 -22.99 1.26 -1.22
N PHE A 52 -21.67 1.34 -0.96
CA PHE A 52 -20.81 2.41 -1.47
C PHE A 52 -20.67 2.31 -2.98
N GLU A 53 -20.49 1.10 -3.52
CA GLU A 53 -20.42 0.87 -4.97
C GLU A 53 -21.75 1.24 -5.67
N ILE A 54 -22.88 0.93 -5.03
CA ILE A 54 -24.21 1.31 -5.53
C ILE A 54 -24.38 2.83 -5.50
N ALA A 55 -23.95 3.51 -4.43
CA ALA A 55 -23.99 4.96 -4.32
C ALA A 55 -23.13 5.64 -5.38
N GLU A 56 -21.88 5.19 -5.57
CA GLU A 56 -20.95 5.70 -6.58
C GLU A 56 -21.53 5.55 -7.99
N LYS A 57 -22.10 4.39 -8.31
CA LYS A 57 -22.80 4.16 -9.60
C LYS A 57 -23.98 5.11 -9.81
N LYS A 58 -24.77 5.39 -8.76
CA LYS A 58 -25.90 6.34 -8.84
C LYS A 58 -25.39 7.77 -9.06
N GLN A 59 -24.36 8.19 -8.34
CA GLN A 59 -23.74 9.51 -8.51
C GLN A 59 -23.15 9.67 -9.92
N ALA A 60 -22.43 8.67 -10.43
CA ALA A 60 -21.85 8.69 -11.77
C ALA A 60 -22.92 8.79 -12.87
N LYS A 61 -24.06 8.09 -12.71
CA LYS A 61 -25.21 8.23 -13.62
C LYS A 61 -25.80 9.64 -13.60
N ALA A 62 -25.99 10.22 -12.41
CA ALA A 62 -26.51 11.58 -12.28
C ALA A 62 -25.53 12.63 -12.84
N TRP A 63 -24.23 12.44 -12.63
CA TRP A 63 -23.19 13.27 -13.24
C TRP A 63 -23.23 13.19 -14.77
N ASN A 64 -23.27 11.98 -15.34
CA ASN A 64 -23.38 11.81 -16.78
C ASN A 64 -24.64 12.46 -17.35
N ARG A 65 -25.77 12.35 -16.64
CA ARG A 65 -27.02 13.01 -17.05
C ARG A 65 -26.88 14.53 -17.05
N PHE A 66 -26.34 15.11 -15.98
CA PHE A 66 -26.10 16.55 -15.89
C PHE A 66 -25.09 17.05 -16.93
N ARG A 67 -24.02 16.29 -17.19
CA ARG A 67 -23.01 16.61 -18.19
C ARG A 67 -23.57 16.61 -19.61
N CYS A 68 -24.47 15.70 -19.94
CA CYS A 68 -25.15 15.66 -21.24
C CYS A 68 -26.27 16.69 -21.34
N TYR A 69 -26.96 16.98 -20.23
CA TYR A 69 -28.09 17.89 -20.16
C TYR A 69 -27.98 18.75 -18.90
N SER A 70 -27.34 19.91 -19.01
CA SER A 70 -27.04 20.80 -17.88
C SER A 70 -28.27 21.60 -17.43
N THR A 71 -29.31 20.90 -16.97
CA THR A 71 -30.51 21.51 -16.39
C THR A 71 -30.37 21.64 -14.88
N THR A 72 -31.09 22.60 -14.29
CA THR A 72 -31.11 22.84 -12.84
C THR A 72 -31.57 21.61 -12.06
N ASP A 73 -32.58 20.88 -12.55
CA ASP A 73 -33.05 19.64 -11.94
C ASP A 73 -31.97 18.56 -11.91
N ASN A 74 -31.24 18.38 -13.02
CA ASN A 74 -30.15 17.41 -13.08
C ASN A 74 -29.00 17.79 -12.15
N PHE A 75 -28.71 19.10 -12.00
CA PHE A 75 -27.73 19.59 -11.04
C PHE A 75 -28.13 19.32 -9.59
N ILE A 76 -29.40 19.56 -9.23
CA ILE A 76 -29.94 19.27 -7.89
C ILE A 76 -29.84 17.78 -7.58
N VAL A 77 -30.23 16.91 -8.51
CA VAL A 77 -30.15 15.45 -8.34
C VAL A 77 -28.70 15.01 -8.14
N PHE A 78 -27.77 15.51 -8.95
CA PHE A 78 -26.34 15.21 -8.79
C PHE A 78 -25.81 15.68 -7.44
N LYS A 79 -26.13 16.91 -7.01
CA LYS A 79 -25.69 17.46 -5.71
C LYS A 79 -26.24 16.66 -4.53
N LYS A 80 -27.51 16.25 -4.57
CA LYS A 80 -28.12 15.40 -3.54
C LYS A 80 -27.39 14.06 -3.42
N LEU A 81 -27.08 13.42 -4.55
CA LEU A 81 -26.37 12.13 -4.56
C LEU A 81 -24.90 12.26 -4.17
N LYS A 82 -24.27 13.39 -4.47
CA LYS A 82 -22.89 13.67 -4.06
C LYS A 82 -22.75 13.79 -2.54
N HIS A 83 -23.71 14.43 -1.87
CA HIS A 83 -23.72 14.57 -0.42
C HIS A 83 -23.97 13.23 0.33
N ILE A 84 -24.43 12.18 -0.35
CA ILE A 84 -24.61 10.85 0.26
C ILE A 84 -23.28 10.07 0.32
N LEU A 85 -22.27 10.43 -0.49
CA LEU A 85 -20.96 9.77 -0.54
C LEU A 85 -19.85 10.50 0.22
N ASP A 86 -20.01 11.80 0.49
CA ASP A 86 -19.04 12.63 1.22
C ASP A 86 -19.30 12.54 2.74
#